data_AF-S6T4G2-F1
#
_entry.id   AF-S6T4G2-F1
#
_cell.length_a   1.000
_cell.length_b   1.000
_cell.length_c   1.000
_cell.angle_alpha   90.00
_cell.angle_beta   90.00
_cell.angle_gamma   90.00
#
_symmetry.space_group_name_H-M   'P 1'
#
loop_
_entity.id
_entity.type
_entity.pdbx_description
1 polymer ?
#
loop_
_entity_poly.entity_id
_entity_poly.type
_entity_poly.pdbx_seq_one_letter_code
_entity_poly.pdbx_strand_id
1 'polypeptide(L)' 'MADSIRYSFGADEHLFAEVSDSMSLEAFFKGLAVTRAVERLALEGVLDVCLANASFQIRFDPDRIAPHALLDAVREAEA' A
#
# COMPACT_ATOMS: atom_id res chain seq x y z
N MET A 1 -19.68 -3.22 6.37
CA MET A 1 -18.36 -3.84 6.59
C MET A 1 -17.36 -3.08 5.73
N ALA A 2 -16.39 -2.40 6.32
CA ALA A 2 -15.25 -1.94 5.55
C ALA A 2 -14.44 -3.19 5.20
N ASP A 3 -14.38 -3.52 3.92
CA ASP A 3 -13.50 -4.57 3.41
C ASP A 3 -12.07 -4.22 3.82
N SER A 4 -11.45 -5.06 4.64
CA SER A 4 -10.11 -4.80 5.17
C SER A 4 -9.07 -5.06 4.07
N ILE A 5 -8.15 -4.11 3.86
CA ILE A 5 -7.12 -4.23 2.82
C ILE A 5 -6.23 -5.45 3.13
N ARG A 6 -6.08 -6.34 2.13
CA ARG A 6 -5.25 -7.54 2.25
C ARG A 6 -3.85 -7.25 1.74
N TYR A 7 -2.89 -7.26 2.65
CA TYR A 7 -1.48 -7.05 2.36
C TYR A 7 -0.75 -8.36 2.09
N SER A 8 0.07 -8.40 1.05
CA SER A 8 0.94 -9.52 0.68
C SER A 8 2.30 -9.00 0.23
N PHE A 9 3.39 -9.65 0.64
CA PHE A 9 4.72 -9.31 0.16
C PHE A 9 5.03 -10.08 -1.13
N GLY A 10 5.37 -9.34 -2.19
CA GLY A 10 5.85 -9.88 -3.45
C GLY A 10 7.36 -9.82 -3.50
N ALA A 11 8.03 -10.94 -3.21
CA ALA A 11 9.48 -10.98 -2.99
C ALA A 11 9.93 -10.00 -1.87
N ASP A 12 11.21 -9.65 -1.84
CA ASP A 12 11.81 -8.81 -0.79
C ASP A 12 11.68 -7.30 -1.05
N GLU A 13 11.23 -6.88 -2.24
CA GLU A 13 11.23 -5.47 -2.68
C GLU A 13 9.83 -4.90 -2.95
N HIS A 14 8.76 -5.71 -2.86
CA HIS A 14 7.41 -5.25 -3.15
C HIS A 14 6.40 -5.61 -2.06
N LEU A 15 5.55 -4.65 -1.73
CA LEU A 15 4.36 -4.82 -0.92
C LEU A 15 3.14 -4.63 -1.83
N PHE A 16 2.32 -5.66 -1.95
CA PHE A 16 1.04 -5.62 -2.66
C PHE A 16 -0.10 -5.51 -1.64
N ALA A 17 -1.07 -4.66 -1.94
CA ALA A 17 -2.23 -4.42 -1.11
C ALA A 17 -3.50 -4.49 -1.96
N GLU A 18 -4.35 -5.47 -1.67
CA GLU A 18 -5.65 -5.66 -2.31
C GLU A 18 -6.73 -4.98 -1.48
N VAL A 19 -7.37 -3.97 -2.05
CA VAL A 19 -8.38 -3.15 -1.37
C VAL A 19 -9.75 -3.82 -1.43
N SER A 20 -10.07 -4.47 -2.55
CA SER A 20 -11.27 -5.28 -2.67
C SER A 20 -11.20 -6.28 -3.82
N ASP A 21 -11.92 -7.40 -3.70
CA ASP A 21 -12.12 -8.39 -4.77
C ASP A 21 -12.95 -7.80 -5.93
N SER A 22 -13.86 -6.89 -5.61
CA SER A 22 -14.73 -6.24 -6.59
C SER A 22 -14.07 -4.99 -7.19
N MET A 23 -13.88 -4.97 -8.52
CA MET A 23 -13.42 -3.77 -9.24
C MET A 23 -14.49 -2.66 -9.22
N SER A 24 -14.45 -1.81 -8.20
CA SER A 24 -15.41 -0.73 -7.97
C SER A 24 -14.72 0.62 -7.78
N LEU A 25 -15.40 1.69 -8.16
CA LEU A 25 -14.89 3.06 -7.99
C LEU A 25 -14.62 3.41 -6.52
N GLU A 26 -15.39 2.84 -5.60
CA GLU A 26 -15.16 2.98 -4.15
C GLU A 26 -13.81 2.36 -3.73
N ALA A 27 -13.47 1.18 -4.25
CA ALA A 27 -12.18 0.54 -3.99
C ALA A 27 -11.02 1.36 -4.57
N PHE A 28 -11.20 1.92 -5.77
CA PHE A 28 -10.23 2.82 -6.38
C PHE A 28 -9.97 4.06 -5.51
N PHE A 29 -11.01 4.73 -5.03
CA PHE A 29 -10.85 5.91 -4.16
C PHE A 29 -10.23 5.58 -2.81
N LYS A 30 -10.57 4.42 -2.22
CA LYS A 30 -9.90 3.92 -1.01
C LYS A 30 -8.41 3.69 -1.26
N GLY A 31 -8.05 2.98 -2.32
CA GLY A 31 -6.65 2.77 -2.71
C GLY A 31 -5.91 4.10 -2.94
N LEU A 32 -6.53 5.04 -3.67
CA LEU A 32 -5.97 6.37 -3.93
C LEU A 32 -5.75 7.18 -2.65
N ALA A 33 -6.66 7.10 -1.68
CA ALA A 33 -6.52 7.80 -0.41
C ALA A 33 -5.32 7.27 0.38
N VAL A 34 -5.17 5.95 0.46
CA VAL A 34 -4.06 5.28 1.16
C VAL A 34 -2.74 5.56 0.46
N THR A 35 -2.63 5.40 -0.86
CA THR A 35 -1.38 5.65 -1.58
C THR A 35 -0.91 7.09 -1.42
N ARG A 36 -1.82 8.07 -1.51
CA ARG A 36 -1.49 9.48 -1.24
C ARG A 36 -1.06 9.74 0.21
N ALA A 37 -1.64 9.04 1.17
CA ALA A 37 -1.23 9.15 2.57
C ALA A 37 0.20 8.60 2.75
N VAL A 38 0.51 7.46 2.15
CA VAL A 38 1.85 6.86 2.15
C VAL A 38 2.88 7.76 1.47
N GLU A 39 2.55 8.34 0.31
CA GLU A 39 3.42 9.32 -0.37
C GLU A 39 3.70 10.55 0.50
N ARG A 40 2.71 11.01 1.28
CA ARG A 40 2.88 12.14 2.21
C ARG A 40 3.76 11.82 3.41
N LEU A 41 3.85 10.54 3.82
CA LEU A 41 4.76 10.12 4.89
C LEU A 41 6.24 10.23 4.46
N ALA A 42 6.51 10.30 3.15
CA ALA A 42 7.85 10.42 2.58
C ALA A 42 8.85 9.41 3.19
N LEU A 43 8.39 8.17 3.37
CA LEU A 43 9.15 7.09 4.01
C LEU A 43 10.46 6.86 3.27
N GLU A 44 11.58 7.00 3.99
CA GLU A 44 12.90 6.69 3.45
C GLU A 44 12.99 5.20 3.10
N GLY A 45 13.20 4.91 1.81
CA GLY A 45 13.24 3.54 1.28
C GLY A 45 12.04 3.17 0.41
N VAL A 46 10.96 3.95 0.39
CA VAL A 46 9.92 3.78 -0.65
C VAL A 46 10.47 4.30 -1.97
N LEU A 47 10.47 3.44 -2.99
CA LEU A 47 11.00 3.73 -4.32
C LEU A 47 9.87 4.18 -5.27
N ASP A 48 8.72 3.50 -5.22
CA ASP A 48 7.59 3.78 -6.10
C ASP A 48 6.27 3.30 -5.47
N VAL A 49 5.17 4.01 -5.77
CA VAL A 49 3.82 3.63 -5.35
C VAL A 49 2.91 3.60 -6.58
N CYS A 50 2.51 2.39 -6.98
CA CYS A 50 1.63 2.16 -8.12
C CYS A 50 0.21 1.85 -7.65
N LEU A 51 -0.75 2.67 -8.06
CA LEU A 51 -2.18 2.43 -7.84
C LEU A 51 -2.77 1.62 -9.01
N ALA A 52 -3.63 0.65 -8.69
CA ALA A 52 -4.47 -0.08 -9.63
C ALA A 52 -5.96 0.10 -9.28
N ASN A 53 -6.85 -0.59 -10.02
CA ASN A 53 -8.31 -0.39 -9.88
C ASN A 53 -8.86 -0.71 -8.48
N ALA A 54 -8.45 -1.83 -7.88
CA ALA A 54 -8.89 -2.25 -6.54
C ALA A 54 -7.72 -2.76 -5.70
N SER A 55 -6.51 -2.32 -6.03
CA SER A 55 -5.28 -2.72 -5.37
C SER A 55 -4.21 -1.65 -5.58
N PHE A 56 -3.13 -1.73 -4.84
CA PHE A 56 -1.93 -0.93 -5.05
C PHE A 56 -0.68 -1.73 -4.71
N GLN A 57 0.45 -1.31 -5.27
CA GLN A 57 1.75 -1.92 -5.06
C GLN A 57 2.74 -0.85 -4.66
N ILE A 58 3.51 -1.11 -3.60
CA ILE A 58 4.58 -0.25 -3.13
C ILE A 58 5.88 -0.99 -3.38
N ARG A 59 6.77 -0.39 -4.16
CA ARG A 59 8.15 -0.86 -4.29
C ARG A 59 9.00 -0.15 -3.24
N PHE A 60 9.79 -0.90 -2.51
CA PHE A 60 10.67 -0.38 -1.48
C PHE A 60 12.03 -1.07 -1.50
N ASP A 61 13.01 -0.42 -0.89
CA ASP A 61 14.38 -0.91 -0.71
C ASP A 61 14.50 -1.56 0.68
N PRO A 62 14.60 -2.91 0.78
CA PRO A 62 14.66 -3.62 2.05
C PRO A 62 15.93 -3.32 2.87
N ASP A 63 17.00 -2.83 2.23
CA ASP A 63 18.21 -2.36 2.94
C ASP A 63 17.97 -1.02 3.65
N ARG A 64 16.97 -0.24 3.23
CA ARG A 64 16.61 1.06 3.83
C ARG A 64 15.42 0.99 4.77
N ILE A 65 14.39 0.22 4.42
CA ILE A 65 13.17 0.08 5.22
C ILE A 65 12.79 -1.40 5.36
N ALA A 66 12.60 -1.84 6.60
CA ALA A 66 12.15 -3.20 6.85
C ALA A 66 10.72 -3.40 6.30
N PRO A 67 10.42 -4.53 5.63
CA PRO A 67 9.10 -4.80 5.06
C PRO A 67 7.95 -4.64 6.07
N HIS A 68 8.19 -5.07 7.31
CA HIS A 68 7.23 -4.98 8.41
C HIS A 68 7.00 -3.54 8.87
N ALA A 69 8.06 -2.72 8.89
CA ALA A 69 7.96 -1.30 9.25
C ALA A 69 7.19 -0.52 8.18
N LEU A 70 7.40 -0.83 6.90
CA LEU A 70 6.59 -0.27 5.82
C LEU A 70 5.11 -0.64 5.98
N LEU A 71 4.82 -1.92 6.24
CA LEU A 71 3.44 -2.38 6.42
C LEU A 71 2.75 -1.67 7.59
N ASP A 72 3.45 -1.47 8.70
CA ASP A 72 2.92 -0.76 9.86
C ASP A 72 2.58 0.69 9.51
N ALA A 73 3.51 1.40 8.87
CA ALA A 73 3.29 2.78 8.41
C ALA A 73 2.14 2.90 7.40
N VAL A 74 1.98 1.92 6.51
CA VAL A 74 0.87 1.89 5.53
C VAL A 74 -0.48 1.64 6.24
N ARG A 75 -0.51 0.82 7.29
CA ARG A 75 -1.71 0.60 8.10
C ARG A 75 -2.07 1.82 8.94
N GLU A 76 -1.07 2.52 9.48
CA GLU A 76 -1.30 3.80 10.15
C GLU A 76 -1.84 4.86 9.18
N ALA A 77 -1.42 4.83 7.90
CA ALA A 77 -1.92 5.71 6.86
C ALA A 77 -3.34 5.36 6.36
N GLU A 78 -3.81 4.13 6.61
CA GLU A 78 -5.19 3.69 6.31
C GLU A 78 -6.20 4.18 7.37
N ALA A 79 -5.78 4.30 8.63
CA ALA A 79 -6.61 4.63 9.78
C ALA A 79 -7.20 6.05 9.75
#